data_AF-A0A1A7C783-F1
#
_entry.id   AF-A0A1A7C783-F1
#
_cell.length_a   1.000
_cell.length_b   1.000
_cell.length_c   1.000
_cell.angle_alpha   90.00
_cell.angle_beta   90.00
_cell.angle_gamma   90.00
#
_symmetry.space_group_name_H-M   'P 1'
#
loop_
_entity.id
_entity.type
_entity.pdbx_description
1 polymer ?
#
loop_
_entity_poly.entity_id
_entity_poly.type
_entity_poly.pdbx_seq_one_letter_code
_entity_poly.pdbx_strand_id
1 'polypeptide(L)'
;MKKRFAVTASSVLLSCLAAMAHAQSTTPQAGDPARWYQADTTPQAQLRTLHKEIAAALGEAKKACRQEPPADRSACLKTAQETYRQDMANAQALRDAAHPK
;
A
#
# COMPACT_ATOMS: atom_id res chain seq x y z
N MET A 1 2.93 -6.84 -55.20
CA MET A 1 4.20 -7.50 -54.86
C MET A 1 4.27 -7.70 -53.35
N LYS A 2 4.48 -8.94 -52.88
CA LYS A 2 4.44 -9.34 -51.46
C LYS A 2 5.87 -9.56 -50.98
N LYS A 3 6.39 -8.74 -50.07
CA LYS A 3 7.62 -9.05 -49.33
C LYS A 3 7.23 -9.57 -47.96
N ARG A 4 7.41 -10.88 -47.78
CA ARG A 4 7.33 -11.59 -46.49
C ARG A 4 8.67 -11.37 -45.79
N PHE A 5 8.67 -10.74 -44.62
CA PHE A 5 9.80 -10.80 -43.70
C PHE A 5 9.44 -11.79 -42.58
N ALA A 6 10.17 -12.89 -42.55
CA ALA A 6 10.09 -13.90 -41.50
C ALA A 6 11.03 -13.50 -40.35
N VAL A 7 10.42 -13.42 -39.16
CA VAL A 7 10.91 -13.85 -37.84
C VAL A 7 12.41 -13.74 -37.56
N THR A 8 12.76 -12.84 -36.65
CA THR A 8 13.74 -13.14 -35.59
C THR A 8 13.08 -12.91 -34.24
N ALA A 9 12.61 -14.02 -33.64
CA ALA A 9 12.21 -14.07 -32.25
C ALA A 9 13.44 -13.79 -31.38
N SER A 10 13.51 -12.59 -30.79
CA SER A 10 14.43 -12.32 -29.69
C SER A 10 13.71 -12.67 -28.38
N SER A 11 13.81 -13.93 -28.00
CA SER A 11 13.58 -14.37 -26.63
C SER A 11 14.83 -14.02 -25.81
N VAL A 12 14.80 -12.89 -25.11
CA VAL A 12 15.67 -12.69 -23.93
C VAL A 12 14.79 -12.88 -22.70
N LEU A 13 14.86 -14.08 -22.14
CA LEU A 13 14.46 -14.37 -20.78
C LEU A 13 15.47 -13.70 -19.84
N LEU A 14 14.97 -13.15 -18.72
CA LEU A 14 15.39 -13.49 -17.34
C LEU A 14 15.25 -12.28 -16.40
N SER A 15 14.06 -12.22 -15.79
CA SER A 15 13.86 -12.11 -14.34
C SER A 15 14.76 -11.17 -13.53
N CYS A 16 14.18 -10.05 -13.11
CA CYS A 16 14.40 -9.52 -11.76
C CYS A 16 13.08 -8.97 -11.21
N LEU A 17 12.04 -9.81 -11.14
CA LEU A 17 11.01 -9.63 -10.11
C LEU A 17 11.60 -10.09 -8.78
N ALA A 18 12.57 -9.33 -8.27
CA ALA A 18 12.86 -9.35 -6.84
C ALA A 18 11.64 -8.68 -6.20
N ALA A 19 10.70 -9.48 -5.73
CA ALA A 19 9.84 -9.06 -4.63
C ALA A 19 10.79 -8.68 -3.50
N MET A 20 11.15 -7.39 -3.44
CA MET A 20 11.89 -6.83 -2.33
C MET A 20 10.94 -6.78 -1.14
N ALA A 21 10.65 -7.95 -0.57
CA ALA A 21 10.32 -8.05 0.83
C ALA A 21 11.55 -7.54 1.57
N HIS A 22 11.61 -6.22 1.80
CA HIS A 22 12.52 -5.66 2.78
C HIS A 22 12.12 -6.30 4.11
N ALA A 23 12.77 -7.40 4.48
CA ALA A 23 12.84 -7.80 5.86
C ALA A 23 13.57 -6.66 6.57
N GLN A 24 12.80 -5.70 7.12
CA GLN A 24 13.34 -4.73 8.06
C GLN A 24 14.03 -5.55 9.14
N SER A 25 15.35 -5.42 9.23
CA SER A 25 16.14 -6.03 10.28
C SER A 25 15.55 -5.61 11.62
N THR A 26 15.01 -6.56 12.39
CA THR A 26 14.43 -6.30 13.71
C THR A 26 15.48 -5.99 14.76
N THR A 27 16.76 -6.01 14.38
CA THR A 27 17.89 -5.65 15.23
C THR A 27 17.87 -4.14 15.51
N PRO A 28 17.73 -3.72 16.77
CA PRO A 28 17.78 -2.31 17.12
C PRO A 28 19.11 -1.65 16.73
N GLN A 29 19.07 -0.49 16.06
CA GLN A 29 20.28 0.30 15.82
C GLN A 29 20.50 1.29 16.97
N ALA A 30 21.76 1.70 17.15
CA ALA A 30 22.11 2.66 18.19
C ALA A 30 21.42 4.02 17.92
N GLY A 31 20.61 4.47 18.87
CA GLY A 31 19.82 5.71 18.75
C GLY A 31 18.36 5.48 18.39
N ASP A 32 17.97 4.26 18.01
CA ASP A 32 16.57 3.98 17.71
C ASP A 32 15.72 3.98 18.99
N PRO A 33 14.54 4.60 18.97
CA PRO A 33 13.60 4.47 20.07
C PRO A 33 13.21 3.01 20.27
N ALA A 34 13.36 2.50 21.50
CA ALA A 34 12.96 1.12 21.83
C ALA A 34 11.50 0.79 21.42
N ARG A 35 10.63 1.80 21.40
CA ARG A 35 9.24 1.69 20.94
C ARG A 35 9.12 1.21 19.50
N TRP A 36 10.05 1.50 18.60
CA TRP A 36 9.99 1.07 17.19
C TRP A 36 9.98 -0.45 17.02
N TYR A 37 10.48 -1.19 18.02
CA TYR A 37 10.56 -2.65 18.00
C TYR A 37 9.44 -3.33 18.79
N GLN A 38 8.54 -2.55 19.39
CA GLN A 38 7.40 -3.10 20.12
C GLN A 38 6.18 -3.09 19.21
N ALA A 39 5.79 -4.28 18.76
CA ALA A 39 4.56 -4.45 18.00
C ALA A 39 3.32 -4.11 18.85
N ASP A 40 2.31 -3.51 18.22
CA ASP A 40 1.00 -3.32 18.83
C ASP A 40 0.26 -4.67 18.82
N THR A 41 0.41 -5.48 19.86
CA THR A 41 -0.08 -6.87 19.89
C THR A 41 -1.49 -7.03 20.45
N THR A 42 -2.03 -6.03 21.15
CA THR A 42 -3.39 -6.11 21.68
C THR A 42 -4.41 -5.71 20.62
N PRO A 43 -5.62 -6.31 20.59
CA PRO A 43 -6.64 -5.96 19.61
C PRO A 43 -6.99 -4.46 19.58
N GLN A 44 -6.96 -3.80 20.74
CA GLN A 44 -7.20 -2.36 20.85
C GLN A 44 -6.03 -1.55 20.28
N ALA A 45 -4.79 -2.00 20.50
CA ALA A 45 -3.61 -1.33 19.95
C ALA A 45 -3.56 -1.46 18.42
N GLN A 46 -3.84 -2.67 17.90
CA GLN A 46 -3.98 -2.93 16.46
C GLN A 46 -5.04 -2.04 15.83
N LEU A 47 -6.24 -1.96 16.42
CA LEU A 47 -7.32 -1.13 15.88
C LEU A 47 -6.95 0.36 15.88
N ARG A 48 -6.31 0.85 16.94
CA ARG A 48 -5.81 2.22 17.01
C ARG A 48 -4.75 2.50 15.93
N THR A 49 -3.88 1.54 15.66
CA THR A 49 -2.86 1.66 14.61
C THR A 49 -3.51 1.62 13.23
N LEU A 50 -4.45 0.71 13.00
CA LEU A 50 -5.22 0.65 11.75
C LEU A 50 -5.97 1.97 11.46
N HIS A 51 -6.58 2.62 12.46
CA HIS A 51 -7.19 3.94 12.25
C HIS A 51 -6.18 4.99 11.76
N LYS A 52 -4.94 4.96 12.26
CA LYS A 52 -3.88 5.86 11.79
C LYS A 52 -3.46 5.51 10.36
N GLU A 53 -3.37 4.22 10.04
CA GLU A 53 -3.04 3.75 8.69
C GLU A 53 -4.10 4.14 7.67
N ILE A 54 -5.39 4.00 7.99
CA ILE A 54 -6.51 4.44 7.14
C ILE A 54 -6.45 5.96 6.91
N ALA A 55 -6.17 6.75 7.95
CA ALA A 55 -6.00 8.19 7.81
C ALA A 55 -4.76 8.57 6.96
N ALA A 56 -3.65 7.86 7.12
CA ALA A 56 -2.46 8.03 6.31
C ALA A 56 -2.72 7.67 4.84
N ALA A 57 -3.45 6.57 4.58
CA ALA A 57 -3.87 6.15 3.25
C ALA A 57 -4.74 7.21 2.56
N LEU A 58 -5.69 7.81 3.27
CA LEU A 58 -6.45 8.96 2.74
C LEU A 58 -5.52 10.13 2.41
N GLY A 59 -4.57 10.43 3.29
CA GLY A 59 -3.56 11.46 3.07
C GLY A 59 -2.81 11.24 1.75
N GLU A 60 -2.32 10.02 1.54
CA GLU A 60 -1.56 9.62 0.35
C GLU A 60 -2.42 9.62 -0.92
N ALA A 61 -3.64 9.07 -0.85
CA ALA A 61 -4.61 9.11 -1.94
C ALA A 61 -4.91 10.57 -2.36
N LYS A 62 -5.07 11.49 -1.40
CA LYS A 62 -5.24 12.91 -1.70
C LYS A 62 -4.00 13.53 -2.35
N LYS A 63 -2.78 13.05 -2.06
CA LYS A 63 -1.56 13.49 -2.78
C LYS A 63 -1.58 13.01 -4.22
N ALA A 64 -1.92 11.74 -4.44
CA ALA A 64 -2.08 11.17 -5.78
C ALA A 64 -3.14 11.93 -6.60
N CYS A 65 -4.32 12.21 -6.02
CA CYS A 65 -5.37 12.96 -6.70
C CYS A 65 -4.94 14.37 -7.14
N ARG A 66 -3.92 14.98 -6.51
CA ARG A 66 -3.40 16.27 -6.97
C ARG A 66 -2.60 16.14 -8.27
N GLN A 67 -2.09 14.96 -8.58
CA GLN A 67 -1.36 14.68 -9.83
C GLN A 67 -2.31 14.34 -10.99
N GLU A 68 -3.58 14.04 -10.71
CA GLU A 68 -4.59 13.79 -11.74
C GLU A 68 -4.89 15.03 -12.58
N PRO A 69 -5.33 14.87 -13.85
CA PRO A 69 -5.85 15.95 -14.66
C PRO A 69 -6.94 16.74 -13.91
N PRO A 70 -7.06 18.06 -14.14
CA PRO A 70 -8.06 18.87 -13.46
C PRO A 70 -9.50 18.35 -13.60
N ALA A 71 -9.83 17.75 -14.75
CA ALA A 71 -11.13 17.14 -15.01
C ALA A 71 -11.45 15.95 -14.10
N ASP A 72 -10.44 15.16 -13.72
CA ASP A 72 -10.59 13.91 -12.97
C ASP A 72 -10.38 14.09 -11.45
N ARG A 73 -9.70 15.18 -11.06
CA ARG A 73 -9.31 15.45 -9.66
C ARG A 73 -10.49 15.41 -8.69
N SER A 74 -11.64 15.99 -9.05
CA SER A 74 -12.82 16.01 -8.18
C SER A 74 -13.37 14.60 -7.92
N ALA A 75 -13.46 13.80 -8.98
CA ALA A 75 -13.90 12.41 -8.89
C ALA A 75 -12.91 11.58 -8.05
N CYS A 76 -11.60 11.75 -8.27
CA CYS A 76 -10.57 11.09 -7.47
C CYS A 76 -10.71 11.41 -5.97
N LEU A 77 -10.87 12.69 -5.62
CA LEU A 77 -11.03 13.10 -4.22
C LEU A 77 -12.30 12.52 -3.58
N LYS A 78 -13.40 12.44 -4.34
CA LYS A 78 -14.63 11.82 -3.88
C LYS A 78 -14.43 10.33 -3.58
N THR A 79 -13.76 9.61 -4.48
CA THR A 79 -13.44 8.19 -4.30
C THR A 79 -12.54 7.99 -3.08
N ALA A 80 -11.46 8.76 -2.94
CA ALA A 80 -10.57 8.66 -1.78
C ALA A 80 -11.32 8.88 -0.44
N GLN A 81 -12.23 9.85 -0.41
CA GLN A 81 -13.05 10.12 0.78
C GLN A 81 -14.06 8.99 1.07
N GLU A 82 -14.62 8.38 0.03
CA GLU A 82 -15.52 7.23 0.16
C GLU A 82 -14.77 6.00 0.68
N THR A 83 -13.60 5.68 0.13
CA THR A 83 -12.73 4.60 0.63
C THR A 83 -12.41 4.80 2.11
N TYR A 84 -12.01 6.00 2.51
CA TYR A 84 -11.78 6.31 3.93
C TYR A 84 -13.02 6.03 4.80
N ARG A 85 -14.22 6.45 4.36
CA ARG A 85 -15.46 6.18 5.12
C ARG A 85 -15.72 4.69 5.26
N GLN A 86 -15.55 3.94 4.19
CA GLN A 86 -15.75 2.49 4.15
C GLN A 86 -14.75 1.77 5.05
N ASP A 87 -13.47 2.14 4.96
CA ASP A 87 -12.40 1.53 5.77
C ASP A 87 -12.62 1.82 7.26
N MET A 88 -13.00 3.04 7.63
CA MET A 88 -13.32 3.39 9.02
C MET A 88 -14.56 2.63 9.54
N ALA A 89 -15.60 2.49 8.72
CA ALA A 89 -16.79 1.71 9.08
C ALA A 89 -16.47 0.21 9.25
N ASN A 90 -15.51 -0.30 8.48
CA ASN A 90 -15.12 -1.70 8.46
C ASN A 90 -13.84 -2.00 9.27
N ALA A 91 -13.30 -1.03 10.03
CA ALA A 91 -11.98 -1.14 10.66
C ALA A 91 -11.83 -2.38 11.55
N GLN A 92 -12.91 -2.77 12.25
CA GLN A 92 -12.93 -3.97 13.08
C GLN A 92 -12.73 -5.25 12.24
N ALA A 93 -13.47 -5.39 11.13
CA ALA A 93 -13.35 -6.52 10.23
C ALA A 93 -11.99 -6.54 9.51
N LEU A 94 -11.48 -5.37 9.11
CA LEU A 94 -10.14 -5.23 8.52
C LEU A 94 -9.05 -5.68 9.50
N ARG A 95 -9.15 -5.32 10.79
CA ARG A 95 -8.25 -5.80 11.83
C ARG A 95 -8.35 -7.32 12.00
N ASP A 96 -9.55 -7.86 12.05
CA ASP A 96 -9.78 -9.30 12.17
C ASP A 96 -9.16 -10.09 11.00
N ALA A 97 -9.27 -9.56 9.79
CA ALA A 97 -8.64 -10.16 8.61
C ALA A 97 -7.10 -10.09 8.65
N ALA A 98 -6.54 -9.00 9.18
CA ALA A 98 -5.09 -8.80 9.28
C ALA A 98 -4.44 -9.57 10.45
N HIS A 99 -5.21 -9.83 11.51
CA HIS A 99 -4.75 -10.52 12.73
C HIS A 99 -5.72 -11.65 13.10
N PRO A 100 -5.75 -12.74 12.32
CA PRO A 100 -6.57 -13.90 12.65
C PRO A 100 -6.15 -14.50 14.00
N LYS A 101 -7.14 -15.04 14.74
CA LYS A 101 -6.93 -15.68 16.04
C LYS A 101 -6.32 -17.06 15.93
#